data_AF-A0AB37W4T9-F1
#
_entry.id   AF-A0AB37W4T9-F1
#
_cell.length_a   1.000
_cell.length_b   1.000
_cell.length_c   1.000
_cell.angle_alpha   90.00
_cell.angle_beta   90.00
_cell.angle_gamma   90.00
#
_symmetry.space_group_name_H-M   'P 1'
#
loop_
_entity.id
_entity.type
_entity.pdbx_description
1 polymer ?
#
loop_
_entity_poly.entity_id
_entity_poly.type
_entity_poly.pdbx_seq_one_letter_code
_entity_poly.pdbx_strand_id
1 'polypeptide(L)'
;MFLISLLFLLLSPASIFAKNVPRLDNAKNHDQRIVNLSYTGFGSATITFKDSRENEIFDYAIVTKYTTYHPNILTNALVANGYKTTMLESGRLCGWTKVKSVYRTLGMDFRNHRGDIYWKYSDSIHIPSSMSQAPSEDIINDITNILIRNPPAGDVYLLCTIILAWTTSLLGYMLFMILLMACIKKFDRNTNRSKDTEVDEGIELDSMEIPNYDSLSETVIGATPFEDVKYTYTSPQSGRTPSTGSMRSDLLPTYSREETRHGSTFDNIRIG
;
A
#
# COMPACT_ATOMS: atom_id res chain seq x y z
N MET A 1 -29.94 -0.23 4.97
CA MET A 1 -29.63 0.97 4.16
C MET A 1 -28.26 1.57 4.44
N PHE A 2 -27.77 1.61 5.69
CA PHE A 2 -26.47 2.19 6.03
C PHE A 2 -25.27 1.59 5.27
N LEU A 3 -25.25 0.27 5.06
CA LEU A 3 -24.22 -0.43 4.29
C LEU A 3 -24.18 -0.03 2.80
N ILE A 4 -25.34 0.19 2.20
CA ILE A 4 -25.45 0.64 0.80
C ILE A 4 -24.96 2.10 0.70
N SER A 5 -25.30 2.95 1.67
CA SER A 5 -24.81 4.34 1.73
C SER A 5 -23.29 4.42 1.97
N LEU A 6 -22.71 3.54 2.79
CA LEU A 6 -21.26 3.46 3.01
C LEU A 6 -20.53 2.96 1.75
N LEU A 7 -21.11 1.97 1.07
CA LEU A 7 -20.60 1.47 -0.21
C LEU A 7 -20.67 2.56 -1.29
N PHE A 8 -21.75 3.34 -1.35
CA PHE A 8 -21.86 4.50 -2.25
C PHE A 8 -20.92 5.65 -1.86
N LEU A 9 -20.57 5.82 -0.58
CA LEU A 9 -19.57 6.80 -0.13
C LEU A 9 -18.14 6.37 -0.48
N LEU A 10 -17.85 5.07 -0.47
CA LEU A 10 -16.55 4.49 -0.85
C LEU A 10 -16.38 4.31 -2.36
N LEU A 11 -17.48 4.05 -3.10
CA LEU A 11 -17.51 4.03 -4.57
C LEU A 11 -17.79 5.39 -5.20
N SER A 12 -18.17 6.42 -4.42
CA SER A 12 -18.22 7.77 -4.93
C SER A 12 -16.80 8.12 -5.33
N PRO A 13 -16.50 8.29 -6.64
CA PRO A 13 -15.17 8.69 -7.07
C PRO A 13 -14.85 9.96 -6.28
N ALA A 14 -13.65 10.05 -5.69
CA ALA A 14 -13.15 11.16 -4.87
C ALA A 14 -13.06 12.49 -5.65
N SER A 15 -14.19 12.90 -6.21
CA SER A 15 -14.45 14.00 -7.14
C SER A 15 -14.88 15.23 -6.37
N ILE A 16 -15.35 15.08 -5.12
CA ILE A 16 -15.75 16.20 -4.25
C ILE A 16 -14.52 17.02 -3.80
N PHE A 17 -13.31 16.45 -3.78
CA PHE A 17 -12.08 17.21 -3.51
C PHE A 17 -11.51 17.97 -4.73
N ALA A 18 -12.16 17.89 -5.91
CA ALA A 18 -11.67 18.54 -7.13
C ALA A 18 -12.41 19.85 -7.48
N LYS A 19 -13.17 20.45 -6.56
CA LYS A 19 -14.03 21.60 -6.90
C LYS A 19 -13.31 22.94 -7.09
N ASN A 20 -11.99 23.02 -6.85
CA ASN A 20 -11.22 24.26 -7.01
C ASN A 20 -9.89 24.05 -7.75
N VAL A 21 -9.85 23.24 -8.81
CA VAL A 21 -8.76 23.37 -9.78
C VAL A 21 -9.13 24.51 -10.72
N PRO A 22 -8.47 25.67 -10.68
CA PRO A 22 -8.79 26.78 -11.57
C PRO A 22 -8.70 26.28 -13.01
N ARG A 23 -9.78 26.53 -13.78
CA ARG A 23 -9.79 26.33 -15.23
C ARG A 23 -8.62 27.09 -15.81
N LEU A 24 -7.69 26.36 -16.41
CA LEU A 24 -6.60 26.92 -17.20
C LEU A 24 -7.16 27.33 -18.57
N ASP A 25 -8.08 28.30 -18.56
CA ASP A 25 -8.53 28.96 -19.77
C ASP A 25 -7.41 29.92 -20.22
N ASN A 26 -6.99 29.76 -21.48
CA ASN A 26 -6.02 30.57 -22.24
C ASN A 26 -4.53 30.19 -22.14
N ALA A 27 -4.19 29.08 -22.80
CA ALA A 27 -2.86 28.73 -23.29
C ALA A 27 -2.38 29.67 -24.44
N LYS A 28 -2.36 30.99 -24.22
CA LYS A 28 -1.83 31.94 -25.22
C LYS A 28 -0.78 32.93 -24.73
N ASN A 29 -0.40 32.91 -23.46
CA ASN A 29 0.82 33.54 -22.98
C ASN A 29 1.42 32.64 -21.90
N HIS A 30 2.24 31.66 -22.29
CA HIS A 30 3.18 31.06 -21.37
C HIS A 30 4.25 32.11 -21.08
N ASP A 31 3.92 33.08 -20.22
CA ASP A 31 4.94 33.80 -19.48
C ASP A 31 5.85 32.74 -18.89
N GLN A 32 7.12 32.79 -19.25
CA GLN A 32 8.18 31.96 -18.69
C GLN A 32 8.22 32.23 -17.18
N ARG A 33 7.35 31.54 -16.44
CA ARG A 33 7.33 31.68 -14.99
C ARG A 33 8.56 30.98 -14.47
N ILE A 34 9.43 31.79 -13.88
CA ILE A 34 10.53 31.33 -13.06
C ILE A 34 9.91 30.71 -11.81
N VAL A 35 10.09 29.40 -11.65
CA VAL A 35 9.54 28.59 -10.56
C VAL A 35 10.66 28.23 -9.59
N ASN A 36 10.30 28.16 -8.31
CA ASN A 36 11.11 27.52 -7.30
C ASN A 36 10.65 26.06 -7.13
N LEU A 37 11.52 25.10 -7.41
CA LEU A 37 11.23 23.68 -7.31
C LEU A 37 11.00 23.21 -5.86
N SER A 38 11.38 23.99 -4.84
CA SER A 38 11.05 23.68 -3.45
C SER A 38 9.53 23.71 -3.19
N TYR A 39 8.79 24.45 -4.02
CA TYR A 39 7.35 24.70 -3.86
C TYR A 39 6.46 23.76 -4.69
N THR A 40 7.01 22.72 -5.33
CA THR A 40 6.21 21.80 -6.17
C THR A 40 5.18 20.97 -5.38
N GLY A 41 5.14 21.12 -4.05
CA GLY A 41 4.10 20.62 -3.16
C GLY A 41 4.41 19.23 -2.61
N PHE A 42 3.83 18.93 -1.45
CA PHE A 42 3.86 17.58 -0.88
C PHE A 42 3.30 16.56 -1.88
N GLY A 43 3.99 15.42 -2.05
CA GLY A 43 3.59 14.38 -2.99
C GLY A 43 4.06 14.61 -4.42
N SER A 44 5.15 15.35 -4.63
CA SER A 44 5.85 15.42 -5.91
C SER A 44 7.29 14.91 -5.75
N ALA A 45 7.82 14.32 -6.83
CA ALA A 45 9.21 13.94 -6.96
C ALA A 45 9.85 14.74 -8.09
N THR A 46 11.08 15.17 -7.86
CA THR A 46 11.86 15.96 -8.79
C THR A 46 13.11 15.20 -9.18
N ILE A 47 13.35 15.11 -10.48
CA ILE A 47 14.51 14.41 -11.06
C ILE A 47 15.31 15.44 -11.83
N THR A 48 16.52 15.74 -11.36
CA THR A 48 17.44 16.65 -12.04
C THR A 48 18.49 15.90 -12.85
N PHE A 49 18.82 16.44 -14.01
CA PHE A 49 19.78 15.85 -14.92
C PHE A 49 20.37 16.88 -15.87
N LYS A 50 21.48 16.52 -16.51
CA LYS A 50 22.19 17.30 -17.52
C LYS A 50 22.35 16.50 -18.81
N ASP A 51 22.39 17.21 -19.94
CA ASP A 51 22.75 16.61 -21.22
C ASP A 51 24.26 16.80 -21.47
N SER A 52 25.00 15.70 -21.55
CA SER A 52 26.43 15.74 -21.87
C SER A 52 26.72 16.18 -23.31
N ARG A 53 25.72 16.14 -24.21
CA ARG A 53 25.85 16.56 -25.61
C ARG A 53 25.90 18.09 -25.77
N GLU A 54 25.31 18.84 -24.84
CA GLU A 54 25.28 20.31 -24.85
C GLU A 54 26.31 20.92 -23.89
N ASN A 55 27.44 20.26 -23.67
CA ASN A 55 28.49 20.73 -22.76
C ASN A 55 27.98 21.07 -21.34
N GLU A 56 26.90 20.43 -20.90
CA GLU A 56 26.28 20.68 -19.58
C GLU A 56 25.85 22.15 -19.34
N ILE A 57 25.55 22.91 -20.41
CA ILE A 57 25.14 24.33 -20.34
C ILE A 57 23.81 24.50 -19.59
N PHE A 58 22.90 23.54 -19.77
CA PHE A 58 21.57 23.55 -19.15
C PHE A 58 21.43 22.42 -18.13
N ASP A 59 20.81 22.78 -17.00
CA ASP A 59 20.21 21.87 -16.05
C ASP A 59 18.77 21.61 -16.44
N TYR A 60 18.35 20.35 -16.42
CA TYR A 60 16.98 19.92 -16.68
C TYR A 60 16.38 19.31 -15.43
N ALA A 61 15.06 19.46 -15.29
CA ALA A 61 14.31 18.79 -14.25
C ALA A 61 12.99 18.22 -14.78
N ILE A 62 12.64 17.04 -14.31
CA ILE A 62 11.30 16.48 -14.41
C ILE A 62 10.66 16.54 -13.03
N VAL A 63 9.50 17.19 -12.93
CA VAL A 63 8.65 17.15 -11.73
C VAL A 63 7.45 16.26 -12.02
N THR A 64 7.26 15.24 -11.20
CA THR A 64 6.16 14.29 -11.33
C THR A 64 5.42 14.13 -10.01
N LYS A 65 4.12 13.76 -10.07
CA LYS A 65 3.30 13.51 -8.87
C LYS A 65 3.41 12.07 -8.34
N TYR A 66 4.12 11.22 -9.07
CA TYR A 66 4.37 9.84 -8.66
C TYR A 66 5.68 9.79 -7.88
N THR A 67 5.64 9.34 -6.65
CA THR A 67 6.77 9.50 -5.71
C THR A 67 7.52 8.21 -5.42
N THR A 68 6.99 7.04 -5.81
CA THR A 68 7.51 5.76 -5.31
C THR A 68 8.32 5.03 -6.36
N TYR A 69 7.73 4.69 -7.50
CA TYR A 69 8.39 3.82 -8.49
C TYR A 69 8.78 4.59 -9.75
N HIS A 70 7.89 5.44 -10.23
CA HIS A 70 8.04 6.16 -11.46
C HIS A 70 9.30 7.04 -11.51
N PRO A 71 9.71 7.75 -10.44
CA PRO A 71 10.94 8.53 -10.48
C PRO A 71 12.17 7.68 -10.78
N ASN A 72 12.28 6.51 -10.17
CA ASN A 72 13.41 5.59 -10.39
C ASN A 72 13.44 5.06 -11.83
N ILE A 73 12.27 4.72 -12.38
CA ILE A 73 12.15 4.30 -13.78
C ILE A 73 12.61 5.42 -14.72
N LEU A 74 12.17 6.65 -14.45
CA LEU A 74 12.57 7.82 -15.25
C LEU A 74 14.07 8.10 -15.14
N THR A 75 14.65 8.05 -13.94
CA THR A 75 16.10 8.18 -13.72
C THR A 75 16.88 7.16 -14.56
N ASN A 76 16.49 5.89 -14.50
CA ASN A 76 17.14 4.84 -15.29
C ASN A 76 16.96 5.05 -16.79
N ALA A 77 15.78 5.47 -17.23
CA ALA A 77 15.52 5.76 -18.63
C ALA A 77 16.35 6.96 -19.12
N LEU A 78 16.51 8.01 -18.33
CA LEU A 78 17.37 9.15 -18.64
C LEU A 78 18.82 8.71 -18.79
N VAL A 79 19.35 7.93 -17.83
CA VAL A 79 20.72 7.39 -17.90
C VAL A 79 20.91 6.52 -19.15
N ALA A 80 19.94 5.68 -19.49
CA ALA A 80 19.99 4.85 -20.69
C ALA A 80 19.97 5.66 -22.01
N ASN A 81 19.47 6.90 -21.99
CA ASN A 81 19.50 7.82 -23.13
C ASN A 81 20.71 8.78 -23.09
N GLY A 82 21.70 8.54 -22.21
CA GLY A 82 22.94 9.31 -22.14
C GLY A 82 22.87 10.59 -21.31
N TYR A 83 21.79 10.81 -20.56
CA TYR A 83 21.70 11.92 -19.62
C TYR A 83 22.42 11.59 -18.31
N LYS A 84 23.04 12.60 -17.72
CA LYS A 84 23.71 12.48 -16.42
C LYS A 84 22.80 13.01 -15.32
N THR A 85 22.31 12.12 -14.47
CA THR A 85 21.45 12.49 -13.34
C THR A 85 22.25 13.19 -12.25
N THR A 86 21.73 14.28 -11.72
CA THR A 86 22.36 15.09 -10.68
C THR A 86 21.49 15.10 -9.43
N MET A 87 22.10 15.21 -8.25
CA MET A 87 21.35 15.41 -7.02
C MET A 87 20.98 16.90 -6.92
N LEU A 88 19.70 17.18 -6.68
CA LEU A 88 19.23 18.56 -6.51
C LEU A 88 19.74 19.11 -5.18
N GLU A 89 20.71 20.02 -5.24
CA GLU A 89 21.20 20.75 -4.07
C GLU A 89 20.16 21.76 -3.58
N SER A 90 19.97 21.86 -2.26
CA SER A 90 18.99 22.77 -1.64
C SER A 90 19.19 24.25 -2.02
N GLY A 91 20.41 24.65 -2.39
CA GLY A 91 20.73 26.01 -2.85
C GLY A 91 20.32 26.31 -4.29
N ARG A 92 19.91 25.31 -5.09
CA ARG A 92 19.64 25.44 -6.54
C ARG A 92 18.16 25.30 -6.91
N LEU A 93 17.27 25.47 -5.93
CA LEU A 93 15.83 25.25 -6.11
C LEU A 93 15.14 26.36 -6.92
N CYS A 94 15.69 27.57 -6.98
CA CYS A 94 15.13 28.71 -7.71
C CYS A 94 15.67 28.81 -9.15
N GLY A 95 14.93 29.49 -10.03
CA GLY A 95 15.41 29.82 -11.38
C GLY A 95 14.99 28.85 -12.46
N TRP A 96 13.99 28.00 -12.20
CA TRP A 96 13.56 26.97 -13.15
C TRP A 96 12.45 27.48 -14.05
N THR A 97 12.60 27.30 -15.36
CA THR A 97 11.60 27.67 -16.33
C THR A 97 10.85 26.44 -16.80
N LYS A 98 9.53 26.42 -16.64
CA LYS A 98 8.69 25.33 -17.15
C LYS A 98 8.61 25.40 -18.67
N VAL A 99 8.92 24.30 -19.36
CA VAL A 99 8.82 24.20 -20.83
C VAL A 99 7.50 23.57 -21.24
N LYS A 100 7.23 22.38 -20.71
CA LYS A 100 6.21 21.50 -21.27
C LYS A 100 5.66 20.58 -20.18
N SER A 101 4.36 20.33 -20.25
CA SER A 101 3.69 19.31 -19.44
C SER A 101 3.35 18.12 -20.31
N VAL A 102 3.73 16.92 -19.88
CA VAL A 102 3.42 15.69 -20.61
C VAL A 102 2.22 15.01 -19.97
N TYR A 103 1.15 14.85 -20.74
CA TYR A 103 -0.08 14.19 -20.34
C TYR A 103 -0.28 12.88 -21.10
N ARG A 104 -1.13 11.98 -20.59
CA ARG A 104 -1.56 10.80 -21.34
C ARG A 104 -2.51 11.21 -22.47
N THR A 105 -2.24 10.73 -23.68
CA THR A 105 -2.98 11.05 -24.92
C THR A 105 -4.44 10.57 -24.95
N LEU A 106 -4.88 9.77 -23.97
CA LEU A 106 -6.10 8.96 -24.06
C LEU A 106 -7.04 9.06 -22.84
N GLY A 107 -6.90 10.08 -21.98
CA GLY A 107 -7.78 10.22 -20.81
C GLY A 107 -8.19 11.65 -20.55
N MET A 108 -9.50 11.88 -20.48
CA MET A 108 -10.13 13.17 -20.12
C MET A 108 -9.80 13.67 -18.71
N ASP A 109 -9.02 12.91 -17.92
CA ASP A 109 -8.62 13.31 -16.58
C ASP A 109 -7.35 14.15 -16.57
N PHE A 110 -7.48 15.39 -16.06
CA PHE A 110 -6.38 16.28 -15.66
C PHE A 110 -5.43 15.65 -14.62
N ARG A 111 -5.76 14.46 -14.10
CA ARG A 111 -4.92 13.65 -13.22
C ARG A 111 -3.91 12.76 -13.97
N ASN A 112 -4.01 12.67 -15.29
CA ASN A 112 -3.07 11.91 -16.14
C ASN A 112 -1.79 12.70 -16.50
N HIS A 113 -1.27 13.45 -15.54
CA HIS A 113 -0.01 14.15 -15.65
C HIS A 113 1.15 13.17 -15.47
N ARG A 114 2.04 13.04 -16.46
CA ARG A 114 3.22 12.16 -16.38
C ARG A 114 4.40 12.89 -15.75
N GLY A 115 4.57 14.15 -16.14
CA GLY A 115 5.61 15.01 -15.61
C GLY A 115 5.61 16.38 -16.28
N ASP A 116 6.16 17.34 -15.57
CA ASP A 116 6.47 18.67 -16.06
C ASP A 116 7.97 18.75 -16.32
N ILE A 117 8.35 19.22 -17.50
CA ILE A 117 9.72 19.45 -17.91
C ILE A 117 10.08 20.89 -17.60
N TYR A 118 11.17 21.08 -16.85
CA TYR A 118 11.78 22.35 -16.54
C TYR A 118 13.23 22.37 -17.02
N TRP A 119 13.75 23.57 -17.24
CA TRP A 119 15.16 23.81 -17.50
C TRP A 119 15.65 25.05 -16.76
N LYS A 120 16.96 25.14 -16.61
CA LYS A 120 17.68 26.26 -16.02
C LYS A 120 19.08 26.32 -16.62
N TYR A 121 19.68 27.49 -16.68
CA TYR A 121 21.09 27.63 -17.07
C TYR A 121 22.02 27.30 -15.89
N SER A 122 22.96 26.37 -16.08
CA SER A 122 23.72 25.69 -15.00
C SER A 122 24.44 26.62 -14.02
N ASP A 123 24.96 27.74 -14.51
CA ASP A 123 25.79 28.69 -13.74
C ASP A 123 25.02 29.92 -13.22
N SER A 124 23.71 29.99 -13.48
CA SER A 124 22.94 31.18 -13.14
C SER A 124 22.18 31.02 -11.82
N ILE A 125 22.59 31.77 -10.79
CA ILE A 125 21.76 31.99 -9.58
C ILE A 125 20.63 32.98 -9.92
N HIS A 126 20.88 33.89 -10.86
CA HIS A 126 19.91 34.85 -11.41
C HIS A 126 19.84 34.71 -12.93
N ILE A 127 18.63 34.56 -13.47
CA ILE A 127 18.39 34.52 -14.92
C ILE A 127 18.66 35.94 -15.45
N PRO A 128 19.69 36.15 -16.29
CA PRO A 128 19.91 37.44 -16.92
C PRO A 128 18.73 37.74 -17.84
N SER A 129 18.23 38.98 -17.81
CA SER A 129 17.15 39.45 -18.68
C SER A 129 17.45 39.34 -20.19
N SER A 130 18.70 39.04 -20.57
CA SER A 130 19.17 38.87 -21.94
C SER A 130 19.33 37.41 -22.40
N MET A 131 19.11 36.41 -21.53
CA MET A 131 19.23 35.00 -21.90
C MET A 131 17.98 34.52 -22.67
N SER A 132 17.98 34.80 -23.96
CA SER A 132 16.98 34.36 -24.94
C SER A 132 17.24 32.94 -25.46
N GLN A 133 18.33 32.29 -25.04
CA GLN A 133 18.70 30.98 -25.58
C GLN A 133 17.99 29.87 -24.80
N ALA A 134 16.88 29.40 -25.37
CA ALA A 134 16.19 28.20 -24.93
C ALA A 134 17.02 26.95 -25.29
N PRO A 135 16.85 25.85 -24.54
CA PRO A 135 17.42 24.56 -24.92
C PRO A 135 16.88 24.10 -26.27
N SER A 136 17.66 23.27 -26.97
CA SER A 136 17.24 22.72 -28.27
C SER A 136 15.89 22.00 -28.18
N GLU A 137 15.02 22.24 -29.17
CA GLU A 137 13.71 21.59 -29.24
C GLU A 137 13.85 20.06 -29.36
N ASP A 138 14.94 19.57 -29.94
CA ASP A 138 15.24 18.15 -30.07
C ASP A 138 15.39 17.47 -28.70
N ILE A 139 16.07 18.14 -27.75
CA ILE A 139 16.26 17.62 -26.39
C ILE A 139 14.94 17.61 -25.63
N ILE A 140 14.15 18.69 -25.75
CA ILE A 140 12.83 18.75 -25.14
C ILE A 140 11.92 17.65 -25.70
N ASN A 141 12.00 17.36 -27.00
CA ASN A 141 11.26 16.27 -27.63
C ASN A 141 11.77 14.90 -27.20
N ASP A 142 13.07 14.72 -27.04
CA ASP A 142 13.68 13.48 -26.52
C ASP A 142 13.20 13.19 -25.09
N ILE A 143 13.30 14.17 -24.18
CA ILE A 143 12.78 14.08 -22.80
C ILE A 143 11.27 13.80 -22.80
N THR A 144 10.51 14.45 -23.69
CA THR A 144 9.07 14.20 -23.87
C THR A 144 8.82 12.74 -24.26
N ASN A 145 9.58 12.21 -25.20
CA ASN A 145 9.47 10.83 -25.65
C ASN A 145 9.80 9.83 -24.53
N ILE A 146 10.82 10.11 -23.70
CA ILE A 146 11.15 9.32 -22.51
C ILE A 146 9.95 9.27 -21.55
N LEU A 147 9.32 10.40 -21.26
CA LEU A 147 8.12 10.47 -20.39
C LEU A 147 6.92 9.71 -20.98
N ILE A 148 6.72 9.78 -22.30
CA ILE A 148 5.63 9.06 -22.98
C ILE A 148 5.85 7.54 -22.92
N ARG A 149 7.08 7.08 -23.19
CA ARG A 149 7.45 5.66 -23.23
C ARG A 149 7.47 4.99 -21.86
N ASN A 150 7.67 5.74 -20.79
CA ASN A 150 7.73 5.22 -19.43
C ASN A 150 6.45 5.61 -18.65
N PRO A 151 5.36 4.84 -18.72
CA PRO A 151 4.18 5.12 -17.90
C PRO A 151 4.44 4.88 -16.41
N PRO A 152 3.73 5.58 -15.51
CA PRO A 152 3.80 5.40 -14.06
C PRO A 152 3.06 4.12 -13.60
N ALA A 153 3.25 3.00 -14.32
CA ALA A 153 2.50 1.77 -14.09
C ALA A 153 2.70 1.24 -12.66
N GLY A 154 3.92 1.29 -12.14
CA GLY A 154 4.26 0.83 -10.79
C GLY A 154 3.46 1.56 -9.70
N ASP A 155 3.43 2.90 -9.72
CA ASP A 155 2.68 3.69 -8.74
C ASP A 155 1.16 3.49 -8.87
N VAL A 156 0.65 3.30 -10.09
CA VAL A 156 -0.76 2.95 -10.31
C VAL A 156 -1.09 1.58 -9.72
N TYR A 157 -0.23 0.57 -9.91
CA TYR A 157 -0.41 -0.74 -9.30
C TYR A 157 -0.37 -0.66 -7.77
N LEU A 158 0.56 0.10 -7.19
CA LEU A 158 0.63 0.31 -5.74
C LEU A 158 -0.66 0.95 -5.20
N LEU A 159 -1.17 1.98 -5.85
CA LEU A 159 -2.42 2.61 -5.44
C LEU A 159 -3.59 1.62 -5.52
N CYS A 160 -3.67 0.85 -6.61
CA CYS A 160 -4.69 -0.18 -6.77
C CYS A 160 -4.60 -1.27 -5.68
N THR A 161 -3.40 -1.73 -5.32
CA THR A 161 -3.23 -2.74 -4.26
C THR A 161 -3.57 -2.19 -2.89
N ILE A 162 -3.25 -0.92 -2.59
CA ILE A 162 -3.69 -0.26 -1.36
C ILE A 162 -5.22 -0.21 -1.31
N ILE A 163 -5.88 0.26 -2.38
CA ILE A 163 -7.36 0.32 -2.45
C ILE A 163 -7.95 -1.08 -2.26
N LEU A 164 -7.42 -2.09 -2.94
CA LEU A 164 -7.86 -3.48 -2.79
C LEU A 164 -7.70 -3.95 -1.35
N ALA A 165 -6.56 -3.71 -0.70
CA ALA A 165 -6.32 -4.09 0.69
C ALA A 165 -7.33 -3.43 1.66
N TRP A 166 -7.68 -2.16 1.45
CA TRP A 166 -8.72 -1.50 2.24
C TRP A 166 -10.10 -2.11 2.01
N THR A 167 -10.46 -2.41 0.76
CA THR A 167 -11.77 -3.02 0.45
C THR A 167 -11.89 -4.44 1.00
N THR A 168 -10.83 -5.25 0.92
CA THR A 168 -10.82 -6.61 1.46
C THR A 168 -10.83 -6.61 2.99
N SER A 169 -10.10 -5.69 3.63
CA SER A 169 -10.12 -5.51 5.08
C SER A 169 -11.50 -5.08 5.58
N LEU A 170 -12.16 -4.16 4.86
CA LEU A 170 -13.53 -3.74 5.18
C LEU A 170 -14.50 -4.91 5.05
N LEU A 171 -14.41 -5.70 3.98
CA LEU A 171 -15.25 -6.89 3.79
C LEU A 171 -15.04 -7.91 4.91
N GLY A 172 -13.78 -8.17 5.27
CA GLY A 172 -13.42 -9.06 6.37
C GLY A 172 -13.98 -8.59 7.72
N TYR A 173 -13.89 -7.28 8.00
CA TYR A 173 -14.48 -6.68 9.19
C TYR A 173 -16.00 -6.83 9.24
N MET A 174 -16.69 -6.60 8.11
CA MET A 174 -18.13 -6.80 8.01
C MET A 174 -18.54 -8.26 8.28
N LEU A 175 -17.80 -9.22 7.72
CA LEU A 175 -18.03 -10.64 7.94
C LEU A 175 -17.80 -11.02 9.42
N PHE A 176 -16.73 -10.52 10.03
CA PHE A 176 -16.45 -10.71 11.45
C PHE A 176 -17.59 -10.18 12.33
N MET A 177 -18.11 -8.98 12.04
CA MET A 177 -19.24 -8.40 12.78
C MET A 177 -20.53 -9.20 12.64
N ILE A 178 -20.81 -9.77 11.46
CA ILE A 178 -21.96 -10.66 11.25
C ILE A 178 -21.82 -11.93 12.10
N LEU A 179 -20.63 -12.54 12.13
CA LEU A 179 -20.36 -13.71 12.96
C LEU A 179 -20.50 -13.40 14.45
N LEU A 180 -19.98 -12.26 14.90
CA LEU A 180 -20.10 -11.81 16.28
C LEU A 180 -21.57 -11.64 16.69
N MET A 181 -22.39 -11.00 15.85
CA MET A 181 -23.82 -10.86 16.08
C MET A 181 -24.54 -12.22 16.12
N ALA A 182 -24.15 -13.18 15.27
CA ALA A 182 -24.72 -14.52 15.29
C ALA A 182 -24.36 -15.27 16.59
N CYS A 183 -23.13 -15.13 17.09
CA CYS A 183 -22.69 -15.69 18.36
C CYS A 183 -23.47 -15.11 19.54
N ILE A 184 -23.64 -13.78 19.59
CA ILE A 184 -24.43 -13.11 20.65
C ILE A 184 -25.87 -13.62 20.64
N LYS A 185 -26.52 -13.65 19.46
CA LYS A 185 -27.90 -14.16 19.32
C LYS A 185 -28.04 -15.62 19.75
N LYS A 186 -27.05 -16.46 19.46
CA LYS A 186 -27.04 -17.87 19.88
C LYS A 186 -26.90 -17.99 21.40
N PHE A 187 -26.04 -17.16 22.01
CA PHE A 187 -25.88 -17.10 23.45
C PHE A 187 -27.17 -16.68 24.15
N ASP A 188 -27.80 -15.58 23.70
CA ASP A 188 -29.07 -15.09 24.24
C ASP A 188 -30.18 -16.15 24.15
N ARG A 189 -30.27 -16.85 23.01
CA ARG A 189 -31.25 -17.94 22.83
C ARG A 189 -31.02 -19.10 23.81
N ASN A 190 -29.77 -19.45 24.10
CA ASN A 190 -29.45 -20.51 25.05
C ASN A 190 -29.76 -20.08 26.49
N THR A 191 -29.46 -18.83 26.85
CA THR A 191 -29.75 -18.27 28.19
C THR A 191 -31.25 -18.13 28.46
N ASN A 192 -32.05 -17.77 27.46
CA ASN A 192 -33.50 -17.68 27.64
C ASN A 192 -34.13 -19.07 27.76
N ARG A 193 -33.65 -20.06 26.99
CA ARG A 193 -34.16 -21.43 27.05
C ARG A 193 -33.96 -22.09 28.43
N SER A 194 -32.85 -21.80 29.12
CA SER A 194 -32.64 -22.33 30.47
C SER A 194 -33.61 -21.75 31.50
N LYS A 195 -34.05 -20.49 31.34
CA LYS A 195 -35.02 -19.86 32.25
C LYS A 195 -36.44 -20.43 32.11
N ASP A 196 -36.84 -20.76 30.88
CA ASP A 196 -38.17 -21.34 30.63
C ASP A 196 -38.28 -22.82 31.08
N THR A 197 -37.15 -23.46 31.41
CA THR A 197 -37.14 -24.84 31.94
C THR A 197 -37.09 -24.88 33.48
N GLU A 198 -37.04 -23.72 34.15
CA GLU A 198 -36.93 -23.63 35.62
C GLU A 198 -38.26 -23.25 36.31
N VAL A 199 -39.35 -23.16 35.53
CA VAL A 199 -40.71 -22.97 36.04
C VAL A 199 -41.48 -24.25 35.74
N ASP A 200 -41.83 -24.98 36.81
CA ASP A 200 -42.74 -26.13 36.83
C ASP A 200 -42.15 -27.55 36.68
N GLU A 201 -40.96 -27.78 37.25
CA GLU A 201 -40.73 -29.05 37.97
C GLU A 201 -40.72 -28.75 39.48
N GLY A 202 -41.87 -28.28 39.97
CA GLY A 202 -42.27 -28.70 41.30
C GLY A 202 -42.24 -30.22 41.27
N ILE A 203 -41.31 -30.80 42.03
CA ILE A 203 -41.25 -32.24 42.28
C ILE A 203 -42.55 -32.58 43.03
N GLU A 204 -43.64 -32.76 42.29
CA GLU A 204 -44.74 -33.57 42.75
C GLU A 204 -44.14 -34.98 42.87
N LEU A 205 -43.88 -35.37 44.12
CA LEU A 205 -43.66 -36.75 44.52
C LEU A 205 -44.93 -37.52 44.17
N ASP A 206 -45.11 -37.83 42.88
CA ASP A 206 -46.17 -38.70 42.44
C ASP A 206 -45.92 -40.04 43.12
N SER A 207 -46.92 -40.43 43.89
CA SER A 207 -46.86 -41.52 44.84
C SER A 207 -46.35 -42.78 44.14
N MET A 208 -45.27 -43.34 44.69
CA MET A 208 -44.75 -44.66 44.34
C MET A 208 -45.87 -45.68 44.52
N GLU A 209 -46.58 -45.99 43.43
CA GLU A 209 -47.57 -47.05 43.38
C GLU A 209 -46.82 -48.37 43.56
N ILE A 210 -46.96 -48.94 44.74
CA ILE A 210 -46.37 -50.23 45.11
C ILE A 210 -47.01 -51.28 44.19
N PRO A 211 -46.25 -51.95 43.31
CA PRO A 211 -46.81 -53.02 42.51
C PRO A 211 -47.32 -54.12 43.46
N ASN A 212 -48.62 -54.39 43.36
CA ASN A 212 -49.28 -55.44 44.12
C ASN A 212 -48.68 -56.79 43.71
N TYR A 213 -47.92 -57.39 44.63
CA TYR A 213 -47.36 -58.73 44.49
C TYR A 213 -48.45 -59.77 44.76
N ASP A 214 -49.29 -60.04 43.76
CA ASP A 214 -50.11 -61.25 43.75
C ASP A 214 -49.56 -62.24 42.73
N SER A 215 -48.67 -63.09 43.26
CA SER A 215 -48.69 -64.55 43.16
C SER A 215 -48.62 -65.26 41.80
N LEU A 216 -47.88 -66.39 41.85
CA LEU A 216 -47.90 -67.58 40.98
C LEU A 216 -46.85 -67.54 39.86
N SER A 217 -45.65 -68.09 40.07
CA SER A 217 -45.26 -69.51 40.26
C SER A 217 -44.79 -70.15 38.96
N GLU A 218 -43.76 -70.99 39.13
CA GLU A 218 -43.36 -72.10 38.25
C GLU A 218 -42.35 -71.76 37.14
N THR A 219 -41.05 -71.92 37.44
CA THR A 219 -40.23 -73.10 37.09
C THR A 219 -39.76 -73.07 35.63
N VAL A 220 -38.45 -72.94 35.41
CA VAL A 220 -37.61 -73.97 34.77
C VAL A 220 -36.16 -73.48 34.71
N ILE A 221 -35.31 -74.42 35.09
CA ILE A 221 -33.86 -74.40 35.23
C ILE A 221 -33.18 -74.26 33.87
N GLY A 222 -32.13 -73.43 33.78
CA GLY A 222 -31.27 -73.38 32.60
C GLY A 222 -30.07 -72.47 32.82
N ALA A 223 -29.03 -73.01 33.46
CA ALA A 223 -27.78 -72.33 33.77
C ALA A 223 -26.96 -71.97 32.52
N THR A 224 -26.44 -70.74 32.46
CA THR A 224 -25.15 -70.43 31.82
C THR A 224 -24.45 -69.29 32.57
N PRO A 225 -23.10 -69.28 32.60
CA PRO A 225 -22.32 -68.51 33.58
C PRO A 225 -22.12 -67.05 33.17
N PHE A 226 -22.07 -66.19 34.17
CA PHE A 226 -21.67 -64.78 34.11
C PHE A 226 -20.24 -64.63 33.56
N GLU A 227 -20.09 -63.85 32.47
CA GLU A 227 -18.82 -63.20 32.13
C GLU A 227 -18.79 -61.79 32.74
N ASP A 228 -17.79 -61.58 33.60
CA ASP A 228 -17.38 -60.29 34.14
C ASP A 228 -16.94 -59.34 33.01
N VAL A 229 -17.77 -58.34 32.68
CA VAL A 229 -17.33 -57.24 31.81
C VAL A 229 -16.64 -56.18 32.66
N LYS A 230 -15.32 -56.36 32.81
CA LYS A 230 -14.38 -55.40 33.37
C LYS A 230 -14.14 -54.25 32.37
N TYR A 231 -14.83 -53.12 32.55
CA TYR A 231 -14.54 -51.92 31.77
C TYR A 231 -13.16 -51.36 32.14
N THR A 232 -12.19 -51.58 31.24
CA THR A 232 -10.85 -51.03 31.33
C THR A 232 -10.85 -49.62 30.74
N TYR A 233 -10.68 -48.61 31.58
CA TYR A 233 -10.40 -47.23 31.15
C TYR A 233 -9.05 -47.20 30.43
N THR A 234 -9.10 -47.13 29.11
CA THR A 234 -7.91 -46.92 28.29
C THR A 234 -7.68 -45.42 28.21
N SER A 235 -6.72 -44.95 29.01
CA SER A 235 -6.15 -43.61 28.91
C SER A 235 -5.56 -43.40 27.52
N PRO A 236 -5.85 -42.28 26.83
CA PRO A 236 -5.17 -41.97 25.57
C PRO A 236 -3.70 -41.69 25.86
N GLN A 237 -2.86 -42.62 25.40
CA GLN A 237 -1.42 -42.46 25.29
C GLN A 237 -1.07 -41.14 24.61
N SER A 238 -0.36 -40.31 25.36
CA SER A 238 0.51 -39.24 24.86
C SER A 238 1.49 -39.82 23.83
N GLY A 239 1.11 -39.73 22.56
CA GLY A 239 1.97 -40.00 21.42
C GLY A 239 3.07 -38.95 21.31
N ARG A 240 4.25 -39.29 21.80
CA ARG A 240 5.52 -38.75 21.29
C ARG A 240 5.65 -39.18 19.82
N THR A 241 5.88 -38.24 18.93
CA THR A 241 6.78 -38.48 17.79
C THR A 241 7.69 -37.25 17.55
N PRO A 242 8.87 -37.50 16.96
CA PRO A 242 10.03 -36.64 17.05
C PRO A 242 10.20 -35.77 15.80
N SER A 243 10.80 -34.61 15.94
CA SER A 243 11.96 -34.23 15.13
C SER A 243 12.38 -32.82 15.55
N THR A 244 13.52 -32.74 16.22
CA THR A 244 14.28 -31.50 16.34
C THR A 244 14.86 -31.20 14.96
N GLY A 245 14.03 -30.61 14.10
CA GLY A 245 14.47 -29.97 12.89
C GLY A 245 15.31 -28.77 13.30
N SER A 246 16.62 -28.91 13.15
CA SER A 246 17.59 -27.83 13.21
C SER A 246 17.18 -26.76 12.20
N MET A 247 16.41 -25.76 12.65
CA MET A 247 16.25 -24.52 11.91
C MET A 247 17.54 -23.76 12.04
N ARG A 248 18.40 -24.02 11.04
CA ARG A 248 19.43 -23.13 10.55
C ARG A 248 18.84 -21.72 10.52
N SER A 249 19.27 -20.91 11.48
CA SER A 249 19.04 -19.47 11.48
C SER A 249 19.77 -18.90 10.27
N ASP A 250 19.05 -18.75 9.16
CA ASP A 250 19.55 -17.99 8.03
C ASP A 250 19.83 -16.57 8.51
N LEU A 251 21.11 -16.22 8.44
CA LEU A 251 21.64 -14.91 8.75
C LEU A 251 20.89 -13.85 7.93
N LEU A 252 20.32 -12.87 8.65
CA LEU A 252 19.89 -11.61 8.07
C LEU A 252 21.04 -11.02 7.24
N PRO A 253 20.77 -10.42 6.06
CA PRO A 253 21.79 -9.71 5.32
C PRO A 253 22.28 -8.51 6.14
N THR A 254 23.51 -8.63 6.65
CA THR A 254 24.25 -7.51 7.23
C THR A 254 24.64 -6.57 6.10
N TYR A 255 23.91 -5.46 5.95
CA TYR A 255 24.37 -4.36 5.12
C TYR A 255 25.56 -3.69 5.81
N SER A 256 26.76 -4.02 5.35
CA SER A 256 27.97 -3.31 5.71
C SER A 256 27.89 -1.91 5.11
N ARG A 257 27.74 -0.91 5.96
CA ARG A 257 27.80 0.50 5.59
C ARG A 257 29.25 0.83 5.27
N GLU A 258 29.60 0.88 3.98
CA GLU A 258 30.88 1.44 3.54
C GLU A 258 30.90 2.94 3.86
N GLU A 259 31.54 3.26 4.98
CA GLU A 259 31.89 4.61 5.37
C GLU A 259 33.03 5.08 4.45
N THR A 260 32.66 5.75 3.37
CA THR A 260 33.62 6.40 2.47
C THR A 260 34.24 7.58 3.22
N ARG A 261 35.39 7.34 3.88
CA ARG A 261 36.30 8.39 4.32
C ARG A 261 36.74 9.20 3.09
N HIS A 262 36.17 10.38 2.91
CA HIS A 262 36.80 11.41 2.11
C HIS A 262 38.06 11.89 2.84
N GLY A 263 39.22 11.39 2.37
CA GLY A 263 40.50 12.01 2.65
C GLY A 263 40.55 13.36 1.94
N SER A 264 40.54 14.45 2.70
CA SER A 264 40.88 15.77 2.21
C SER A 264 42.40 15.86 2.08
N THR A 265 42.93 15.58 0.90
CA THR A 265 44.31 15.95 0.55
C THR A 265 44.30 17.40 0.10
N PHE A 266 44.62 18.31 1.03
CA PHE A 266 45.00 19.68 0.71
C PHE A 266 46.40 19.62 0.09
N ASP A 267 46.49 19.70 -1.23
CA ASP A 267 47.76 20.00 -1.89
C ASP A 267 47.88 21.50 -2.14
N ASN A 268 49.05 21.99 -1.71
CA ASN A 268 49.52 23.36 -1.72
C ASN A 268 49.55 23.95 -3.13
N ILE A 269 48.93 25.12 -3.33
CA ILE A 269 49.30 26.02 -4.41
C ILE A 269 50.18 27.12 -3.84
N ARG A 270 51.45 27.01 -4.20
CA ARG A 270 52.54 27.96 -4.01
C ARG A 270 52.36 29.09 -5.02
N ILE A 271 52.09 30.30 -4.55
CA ILE A 271 52.11 31.50 -5.38
C ILE A 271 53.56 31.96 -5.49
N GLY A 272 54.06 32.00 -6.73
CA GLY A 272 55.17 32.84 -7.18
C GLY A 272 54.61 33.97 -8.02
#